data_AF-A0A3S0AWN7-F1
#
_entry.id   AF-A0A3S0AWN7-F1
#
_cell.length_a   1.000
_cell.length_b   1.000
_cell.length_c   1.000
_cell.angle_alpha   90.00
_cell.angle_beta   90.00
_cell.angle_gamma   90.00
#
_symmetry.space_group_name_H-M   'P 1'
#
loop_
_entity.id
_entity.type
_entity.pdbx_description
1 polymer ?
#
loop_
_entity_poly.entity_id
_entity_poly.type
_entity_poly.pdbx_seq_one_letter_code
_entity_poly.pdbx_strand_id
1 'polypeptide(L)'
;MMVDERETWQNLNAGDVYIDVADPYVPNAHRSHRIGPGDMVSITIAERQFNQRNIPKKDYDLFTNGTLTPVKLIDTAADFEEIALSPNVKSETDLRDLFKLTASKFKTEIAEIDNQRILERLIELSEDDSTNVSLSQRKAIEARLDAIRPDLKTERSLGDQTVSRLPEKKLASF
;
A
#
# COMPACT_ATOMS: atom_id res chain seq x y z
N MET A 1 -25.65 14.94 15.48
CA MET A 1 -25.48 14.42 14.11
C MET A 1 -24.78 13.08 14.27
N MET A 2 -25.50 11.96 14.15
CA MET A 2 -24.85 10.66 14.24
C MET A 2 -24.10 10.44 12.94
N VAL A 3 -22.78 10.28 13.03
CA VAL A 3 -21.97 9.86 11.89
C VAL A 3 -22.25 8.37 11.75
N ASP A 4 -23.09 8.00 10.78
CA ASP A 4 -23.35 6.59 10.51
C ASP A 4 -22.04 5.94 10.07
N GLU A 5 -21.60 4.93 10.83
CA GLU A 5 -20.37 4.19 10.57
C GLU A 5 -20.42 3.58 9.15
N ARG A 6 -19.48 3.99 8.29
CA ARG A 6 -19.38 3.52 6.91
C ARG A 6 -18.21 2.56 6.77
N GLU A 7 -18.46 1.48 6.07
CA GLU A 7 -17.47 0.49 5.65
C GLU A 7 -17.14 0.74 4.17
N THR A 8 -15.88 0.56 3.77
CA THR A 8 -15.48 0.60 2.36
C THR A 8 -15.24 -0.82 1.86
N TRP A 9 -15.75 -1.11 0.66
CA TRP A 9 -15.69 -2.43 0.03
C TRP A 9 -15.19 -2.30 -1.40
N GLN A 10 -14.31 -3.20 -1.83
CA GLN A 10 -13.71 -3.20 -3.17
C GLN A 10 -14.17 -4.41 -3.98
N ASN A 11 -14.49 -4.20 -5.25
CA ASN A 11 -14.72 -5.27 -6.21
C ASN A 11 -13.38 -5.79 -6.78
N LEU A 12 -13.01 -7.02 -6.41
CA LEU A 12 -11.79 -7.65 -6.92
C LEU A 12 -12.01 -8.46 -8.20
N ASN A 13 -13.26 -8.60 -8.65
CA ASN A 13 -13.60 -9.36 -9.85
C ASN A 13 -13.47 -8.50 -11.11
N ALA A 14 -13.29 -9.17 -12.25
CA ALA A 14 -13.22 -8.53 -13.57
C ALA A 14 -14.59 -8.09 -14.13
N GLY A 15 -15.69 -8.38 -13.42
CA GLY A 15 -17.05 -8.04 -13.82
C GLY A 15 -17.67 -6.95 -12.96
N ASP A 16 -18.66 -6.26 -13.50
CA ASP A 16 -19.47 -5.30 -12.76
C ASP A 16 -20.34 -5.99 -11.71
N VAL A 17 -20.47 -5.36 -10.55
CA VAL A 17 -21.39 -5.80 -9.51
C VAL A 17 -22.31 -4.65 -9.11
N TYR A 18 -23.50 -5.01 -8.62
CA TYR A 18 -24.54 -4.05 -8.29
C TYR A 18 -25.03 -4.30 -6.87
N ILE A 19 -25.13 -3.22 -6.10
CA ILE A 19 -25.70 -3.25 -4.76
C ILE A 19 -26.74 -2.15 -4.62
N ASP A 20 -27.69 -2.34 -3.72
CA ASP A 20 -28.68 -1.33 -3.39
C ASP A 20 -28.17 -0.41 -2.27
N VAL A 21 -28.05 0.88 -2.57
CA VAL A 21 -27.67 1.93 -1.61
C VAL A 21 -28.82 2.90 -1.42
N ALA A 22 -28.86 3.59 -0.28
CA ALA A 22 -29.90 4.58 -0.02
C ALA A 22 -29.84 5.71 -1.07
N ASP A 23 -31.01 6.14 -1.53
CA ASP A 23 -31.12 7.30 -2.41
C ASP A 23 -30.97 8.59 -1.57
N PRO A 24 -29.98 9.46 -1.86
CA PRO A 24 -29.79 10.70 -1.10
C PRO A 24 -30.90 11.73 -1.32
N TYR A 25 -31.71 11.59 -2.38
CA TYR A 25 -32.76 12.54 -2.75
C TYR A 25 -34.16 12.08 -2.39
N VAL A 26 -34.36 10.78 -2.17
CA VAL A 26 -35.68 10.19 -1.88
C VAL A 26 -35.61 9.40 -0.58
N PRO A 27 -36.26 9.89 0.50
CA PRO A 27 -36.28 9.18 1.78
C PRO A 27 -36.83 7.76 1.64
N ASN A 28 -36.16 6.80 2.28
CA ASN A 28 -36.51 5.37 2.29
C ASN A 28 -36.54 4.70 0.89
N ALA A 29 -35.95 5.32 -0.13
CA ALA A 29 -35.72 4.67 -1.41
C ALA A 29 -34.28 4.13 -1.48
N HIS A 30 -34.13 3.05 -2.23
CA HIS A 30 -32.82 2.51 -2.60
C HIS A 30 -32.63 2.63 -4.10
N ARG A 31 -31.39 2.85 -4.52
CA ARG A 31 -30.97 2.85 -5.91
C ARG A 31 -29.88 1.81 -6.13
N SER A 32 -29.92 1.16 -7.28
CA SER A 32 -28.85 0.26 -7.70
C SER A 32 -27.59 1.06 -7.99
N HIS A 33 -26.49 0.69 -7.35
CA HIS A 33 -25.18 1.29 -7.51
C HIS A 33 -24.24 0.27 -8.16
N ARG A 34 -23.67 0.65 -9.30
CA ARG A 34 -22.68 -0.14 -10.03
C ARG A 34 -21.30 0.06 -9.42
N ILE A 35 -20.58 -1.05 -9.23
CA ILE A 35 -19.18 -1.08 -8.79
C ILE A 35 -18.41 -1.85 -9.85
N GLY A 36 -17.57 -1.14 -10.62
CA GLY A 36 -16.76 -1.75 -11.67
C GLY A 36 -15.57 -2.55 -11.12
N PRO A 37 -14.80 -3.22 -11.99
CA PRO A 37 -13.59 -3.94 -11.59
C PRO A 37 -12.56 -3.02 -10.94
N GLY A 38 -12.14 -3.35 -9.70
CA GLY A 38 -11.20 -2.55 -8.92
C GLY A 38 -11.81 -1.34 -8.21
N ASP A 39 -13.06 -0.96 -8.55
CA ASP A 39 -13.75 0.15 -7.92
C ASP A 39 -14.12 -0.17 -6.47
N MET A 40 -14.29 0.90 -5.69
CA MET A 40 -14.68 0.84 -4.29
C MET A 40 -16.02 1.52 -4.06
N VAL A 41 -16.74 1.05 -3.05
CA VAL A 41 -17.96 1.66 -2.56
C VAL A 41 -17.87 1.86 -1.05
N SER A 42 -18.30 3.02 -0.56
CA SER A 42 -18.46 3.26 0.87
C SER A 42 -19.94 3.18 1.22
N ILE A 43 -20.33 2.22 2.04
CA ILE A 43 -21.72 1.96 2.47
C ILE A 43 -21.82 1.89 3.98
N THR A 44 -22.99 2.16 4.52
CA THR A 44 -23.30 1.93 5.93
C THR A 44 -23.45 0.44 6.22
N ILE A 45 -23.30 0.06 7.49
CA ILE A 45 -23.58 -1.30 7.97
C ILE A 45 -25.03 -1.70 7.64
N ALA A 46 -25.97 -0.76 7.76
CA ALA A 46 -27.39 -1.00 7.45
C ALA A 46 -27.63 -1.32 5.96
N GLU A 47 -26.95 -0.62 5.05
CA GLU A 47 -27.01 -0.89 3.61
C GLU A 47 -26.40 -2.26 3.27
N ARG A 48 -25.27 -2.64 3.88
CA ARG A 48 -24.73 -4.00 3.72
C ARG A 48 -25.72 -5.06 4.17
N GLN A 49 -26.26 -4.91 5.38
CA GLN A 49 -27.25 -5.85 5.92
C GLN A 49 -28.55 -5.89 5.11
N PHE A 50 -28.93 -4.79 4.47
CA PHE A 50 -30.07 -4.76 3.54
C PHE A 50 -29.79 -5.65 2.33
N ASN A 51 -28.65 -5.48 1.66
CA ASN A 51 -28.25 -6.30 0.52
C ASN A 51 -28.15 -7.79 0.90
N GLN A 52 -27.54 -8.11 2.05
CA GLN A 52 -27.42 -9.48 2.56
C GLN A 52 -28.76 -10.15 2.89
N ARG A 53 -29.81 -9.38 3.18
CA ARG A 53 -31.16 -9.90 3.44
C ARG A 53 -31.96 -10.13 2.15
N ASN A 54 -31.64 -9.43 1.08
CA ASN A 54 -32.39 -9.45 -0.18
C ASN A 54 -31.85 -10.45 -1.22
N ILE A 55 -30.93 -11.32 -0.82
CA ILE A 55 -30.41 -12.39 -1.69
C ILE A 55 -31.21 -13.69 -1.53
N PRO A 56 -31.40 -14.45 -2.61
CA PRO A 56 -32.16 -15.70 -2.57
C PRO A 56 -31.40 -16.86 -1.92
N LYS A 57 -30.06 -16.83 -1.93
CA LYS A 57 -29.19 -17.84 -1.28
C LYS A 57 -27.93 -17.16 -0.77
N LYS A 58 -27.33 -17.74 0.28
CA LYS A 58 -26.11 -17.25 0.90
C LYS A 58 -24.92 -17.16 -0.06
N ASP A 59 -24.82 -18.06 -1.03
CA ASP A 59 -23.71 -18.06 -2.02
C ASP A 59 -23.73 -16.83 -2.96
N TYR A 60 -24.88 -16.14 -3.08
CA TYR A 60 -25.01 -14.91 -3.85
C TYR A 60 -24.70 -13.65 -3.02
N ASP A 61 -24.34 -13.80 -1.75
CA ASP A 61 -23.92 -12.69 -0.92
C ASP A 61 -22.57 -12.14 -1.39
N LEU A 62 -22.60 -11.01 -2.10
CA LEU A 62 -21.40 -10.35 -2.61
C LEU A 62 -20.39 -10.00 -1.51
N PHE A 63 -20.83 -9.82 -0.26
CA PHE A 63 -19.98 -9.42 0.87
C PHE A 63 -19.31 -10.60 1.57
N THR A 64 -19.78 -11.83 1.36
CA THR A 64 -19.22 -13.03 2.01
C THR A 64 -18.73 -14.09 1.02
N ASN A 65 -19.13 -14.03 -0.25
CA ASN A 65 -18.67 -14.93 -1.30
C ASN A 65 -17.32 -14.53 -1.93
N GLY A 66 -16.68 -13.47 -1.43
CA GLY A 66 -15.37 -12.98 -1.88
C GLY A 66 -15.41 -12.02 -3.08
N THR A 67 -16.60 -11.65 -3.58
CA THR A 67 -16.74 -10.70 -4.69
C THR A 67 -16.40 -9.27 -4.27
N LEU A 68 -16.98 -8.83 -3.15
CA LEU A 68 -16.63 -7.58 -2.49
C LEU A 68 -15.77 -7.91 -1.28
N THR A 69 -14.60 -7.27 -1.19
CA THR A 69 -13.66 -7.43 -0.07
C THR A 69 -13.62 -6.16 0.76
N PRO A 70 -13.66 -6.24 2.10
CA PRO A 70 -13.61 -5.05 2.94
C PRO A 70 -12.23 -4.40 2.83
N VAL A 71 -12.21 -3.11 2.55
CA VAL A 71 -10.99 -2.28 2.55
C VAL A 71 -10.82 -1.75 3.97
N LYS A 72 -9.79 -2.24 4.66
CA LYS A 72 -9.41 -1.70 5.96
C LYS A 72 -8.65 -0.40 5.72
N LEU A 73 -9.30 0.74 5.96
CA LEU A 73 -8.64 2.03 6.02
C LEU A 73 -7.84 2.11 7.33
N ILE A 74 -6.64 2.69 7.26
CA ILE A 74 -5.73 2.87 8.40
C ILE A 74 -6.27 4.03 9.23
N ASP A 75 -7.28 3.76 10.07
CA ASP A 75 -8.07 4.81 10.74
C ASP A 75 -7.93 4.81 12.28
N THR A 76 -7.06 3.98 12.89
CA THR A 76 -6.91 3.94 14.36
C THR A 76 -5.57 4.50 14.86
N ALA A 77 -5.59 5.13 16.04
CA ALA A 77 -4.38 5.63 16.72
C ALA A 77 -3.33 4.53 16.96
N ALA A 78 -3.77 3.28 17.14
CA ALA A 78 -2.89 2.12 17.26
C ALA A 78 -2.16 1.81 15.94
N ASP A 79 -2.82 1.99 14.79
CA ASP A 79 -2.17 1.83 13.49
C ASP A 79 -1.13 2.94 13.25
N PHE A 80 -1.37 4.17 13.75
CA PHE A 80 -0.37 5.24 13.72
C PHE A 80 0.84 4.96 14.61
N GLU A 81 0.64 4.37 15.80
CA GLU A 81 1.74 3.95 16.67
C GLU A 81 2.56 2.82 16.05
N GLU A 82 1.91 1.83 15.42
CA GLU A 82 2.61 0.74 14.72
C GLU A 82 3.43 1.26 13.52
N ILE A 83 2.90 2.25 12.78
CA ILE A 83 3.64 2.92 11.70
C ILE A 83 4.77 3.78 12.25
N ALA A 84 4.57 4.53 13.35
CA ALA A 84 5.62 5.35 13.96
C ALA A 84 6.77 4.49 14.53
N LEU A 85 6.48 3.26 14.96
CA LEU A 85 7.48 2.28 15.38
C LEU A 85 8.17 1.60 14.18
N SER A 86 7.67 1.78 12.96
CA SER A 86 8.29 1.21 11.76
C SER A 86 9.70 1.76 11.58
N PRO A 87 10.72 0.90 11.41
CA PRO A 87 12.08 1.35 11.12
C PRO A 87 12.16 2.16 9.81
N ASN A 88 11.13 2.05 8.96
CA ASN A 88 11.01 2.72 7.68
C ASN A 88 10.17 4.01 7.72
N VAL A 89 9.78 4.48 8.91
CA VAL A 89 9.08 5.76 9.12
C VAL A 89 9.72 6.48 10.29
N LYS A 90 10.86 7.14 10.03
CA LYS A 90 11.60 7.92 11.03
C LYS A 90 11.59 9.40 10.64
N SER A 91 11.32 10.29 11.60
CA SER A 91 11.45 11.74 11.38
C SER A 91 12.92 12.15 11.31
N GLU A 92 13.23 13.36 10.82
CA GLU A 92 14.63 13.82 10.76
C GLU A 92 15.31 13.86 12.13
N THR A 93 14.56 14.18 13.19
CA THR A 93 15.06 14.13 14.57
C THR A 93 15.42 12.69 14.97
N ASP A 94 14.56 11.72 14.67
CA ASP A 94 14.81 10.31 14.96
C ASP A 94 16.04 9.78 14.22
N LEU A 95 16.21 10.20 12.96
CA LEU A 95 17.39 9.86 12.16
C LEU A 95 18.68 10.42 12.76
N ARG A 96 18.66 11.66 13.27
CA ARG A 96 19.81 12.25 13.96
C ARG A 96 20.08 11.55 15.29
N ASP A 97 19.04 11.12 16.00
CA ASP A 97 19.17 10.39 17.26
C ASP A 97 19.78 9.00 17.09
N LEU A 98 19.61 8.36 15.92
CA LEU A 98 20.31 7.10 15.62
C LEU A 98 21.84 7.25 15.77
N PHE A 99 22.43 8.37 15.35
CA PHE A 99 23.88 8.57 15.45
C PHE A 99 24.39 8.66 16.90
N LYS A 100 23.50 8.97 17.86
CA LYS A 100 23.83 9.01 19.29
C LYS A 100 23.86 7.62 19.93
N LEU A 101 23.35 6.60 19.23
CA LEU A 101 23.34 5.23 19.74
C LEU A 101 24.75 4.65 19.80
N THR A 102 24.96 3.71 20.73
CA THR A 102 26.18 2.89 20.77
C THR A 102 26.36 2.12 19.47
N ALA A 103 27.60 1.89 19.03
CA ALA A 103 27.90 1.25 17.74
C ALA A 103 27.19 -0.09 17.52
N SER A 104 27.00 -0.90 18.57
CA SER A 104 26.25 -2.17 18.48
C SER A 104 24.78 -1.94 18.18
N LYS A 105 24.12 -1.03 18.91
CA LYS A 105 22.70 -0.71 18.71
C LYS A 105 22.45 -0.05 17.36
N PHE A 106 23.34 0.85 16.95
CA PHE A 106 23.27 1.49 15.65
C PHE A 106 23.26 0.46 14.51
N LYS A 107 24.16 -0.54 14.56
CA LYS A 107 24.19 -1.59 13.53
C LYS A 107 22.91 -2.42 13.49
N THR A 108 22.31 -2.71 14.64
CA THR A 108 21.02 -3.41 14.71
C THR A 108 19.92 -2.59 14.05
N GLU A 109 19.78 -1.31 14.41
CA GLU A 109 18.75 -0.42 13.84
C GLU A 109 18.91 -0.26 12.32
N ILE A 110 20.13 -0.02 11.83
CA ILE A 110 20.38 0.12 10.39
C ILE A 110 20.05 -1.16 9.63
N ALA A 111 20.28 -2.34 10.22
CA ALA A 111 19.96 -3.61 9.57
C ALA A 111 18.44 -3.80 9.37
N GLU A 112 17.59 -3.15 10.15
CA GLU A 112 16.13 -3.25 10.04
C GLU A 112 15.52 -2.24 9.04
N ILE A 113 16.32 -1.30 8.52
CA ILE A 113 15.87 -0.33 7.52
C ILE A 113 16.01 -0.94 6.12
N ASP A 114 14.88 -1.01 5.40
CA ASP A 114 14.78 -1.48 4.01
C ASP A 114 14.39 -0.35 3.04
N ASN A 115 14.00 0.82 3.55
CA ASN A 115 13.66 1.97 2.73
C ASN A 115 14.93 2.70 2.26
N GLN A 116 15.23 2.58 0.96
CA GLN A 116 16.35 3.23 0.30
C GLN A 116 16.45 4.73 0.61
N ARG A 117 15.32 5.45 0.58
CA ARG A 117 15.29 6.91 0.77
C ARG A 117 15.73 7.30 2.18
N ILE A 118 15.45 6.47 3.18
CA ILE A 118 15.88 6.72 4.57
C ILE A 118 17.38 6.53 4.71
N LEU A 119 17.94 5.48 4.10
CA LEU A 119 19.38 5.25 4.11
C LEU A 119 20.14 6.35 3.36
N GLU A 120 19.62 6.81 2.22
CA GLU A 120 20.17 7.96 1.48
C GLU A 120 20.12 9.23 2.34
N ARG A 121 19.01 9.48 3.03
CA ARG A 121 18.91 10.63 3.95
C ARG A 121 19.88 10.54 5.13
N LEU A 122 20.13 9.33 5.66
CA LEU A 122 21.14 9.12 6.71
C LEU A 122 22.56 9.40 6.22
N ILE A 123 22.86 9.07 4.95
CA ILE A 123 24.15 9.44 4.34
C ILE A 123 24.28 10.96 4.28
N GLU A 124 23.25 11.66 3.77
CA GLU A 124 23.25 13.13 3.72
C GLU A 124 23.45 13.76 5.12
N LEU A 125 22.74 13.25 6.13
CA LEU A 125 22.89 13.72 7.52
C LEU A 125 24.27 13.40 8.12
N SER A 126 24.94 12.35 7.64
CA SER A 126 26.30 12.02 8.07
C SER A 126 27.37 12.96 7.50
N GLU A 127 27.04 13.73 6.46
CA GLU A 127 27.91 14.74 5.86
C GLU A 127 27.79 16.11 6.55
N ASP A 128 26.79 16.27 7.41
CA ASP A 128 26.61 17.46 8.25
C ASP A 128 27.57 17.39 9.45
N ASP A 129 28.55 18.31 9.47
CA ASP A 129 29.59 18.45 10.50
C ASP A 129 29.02 18.58 11.92
N SER A 130 27.76 19.02 12.08
CA SER A 130 27.11 19.14 13.39
C SER A 130 26.77 17.79 14.05
N THR A 131 26.80 16.70 13.28
CA THR A 131 26.26 15.40 13.70
C THR A 131 27.33 14.45 14.27
N ASN A 132 28.62 14.82 14.20
CA ASN A 132 29.77 14.07 14.74
C ASN A 132 29.73 12.56 14.44
N VAL A 133 29.34 12.17 13.22
CA VAL A 133 29.17 10.77 12.84
C VAL A 133 30.53 10.10 12.66
N SER A 134 30.70 8.91 13.24
CA SER A 134 31.93 8.13 13.04
C SER A 134 31.99 7.53 11.63
N LEU A 135 33.20 7.41 11.08
CA LEU A 135 33.44 6.73 9.80
C LEU A 135 32.91 5.28 9.78
N SER A 136 32.85 4.63 10.95
CA SER A 136 32.30 3.29 11.10
C SER A 136 30.77 3.23 10.95
N GLN A 137 30.06 4.26 11.40
CA GLN A 137 28.60 4.37 11.24
C GLN A 137 28.24 4.69 9.79
N ARG A 138 28.97 5.62 9.15
CA ARG A 138 28.80 5.93 7.73
C ARG A 138 28.93 4.69 6.85
N LYS A 139 30.01 3.91 7.03
CA LYS A 139 30.23 2.65 6.29
C LYS A 139 29.13 1.61 6.51
N ALA A 140 28.52 1.57 7.69
CA ALA A 140 27.43 0.64 7.97
C ALA A 140 26.14 1.02 7.20
N ILE A 141 25.85 2.32 7.07
CA ILE A 141 24.71 2.81 6.28
C ILE A 141 24.94 2.52 4.79
N GLU A 142 26.12 2.84 4.27
CA GLU A 142 26.50 2.58 2.86
C GLU A 142 26.40 1.09 2.53
N ALA A 143 26.94 0.21 3.39
CA ALA A 143 26.86 -1.23 3.19
C ALA A 143 25.43 -1.76 3.18
N ARG A 144 24.53 -1.18 4.00
CA ARG A 144 23.11 -1.55 3.99
C ARG A 144 22.42 -1.08 2.71
N LEU A 145 22.68 0.16 2.29
CA LEU A 145 22.13 0.74 1.07
C LEU A 145 22.52 -0.09 -0.15
N ASP A 146 23.79 -0.49 -0.24
CA ASP A 146 24.28 -1.35 -1.33
C ASP A 146 23.64 -2.75 -1.31
N ALA A 147 23.35 -3.30 -0.12
CA ALA A 147 22.71 -4.60 0.01
C ALA A 147 21.24 -4.60 -0.45
N ILE A 148 20.53 -3.47 -0.34
CA ILE A 148 19.11 -3.37 -0.71
C ILE A 148 18.90 -2.76 -2.10
N ARG A 149 19.91 -2.09 -2.68
CA ARG A 149 19.82 -1.53 -4.02
C ARG A 149 19.65 -2.66 -5.04
N PRO A 150 18.64 -2.58 -5.93
CA PRO A 150 18.50 -3.57 -6.98
C PRO A 150 19.73 -3.55 -7.89
N ASP A 151 20.28 -4.72 -8.19
CA ASP A 151 21.38 -4.86 -9.15
C ASP A 151 20.94 -4.20 -10.48
N LEU A 152 21.73 -3.24 -10.97
CA LEU A 152 21.50 -2.53 -12.23
C LEU A 152 21.30 -3.49 -13.43
N LYS A 153 21.78 -4.74 -13.32
CA LYS A 153 21.49 -5.80 -14.30
C LYS A 153 20.02 -6.24 -14.31
N THR A 154 19.37 -6.26 -13.15
CA THR A 154 17.96 -6.67 -12.99
C THR A 154 17.03 -5.58 -13.51
N GLU A 155 17.34 -4.30 -13.29
CA GLU A 155 16.56 -3.17 -13.84
C GLU A 155 16.63 -3.12 -15.38
N ARG A 156 17.80 -3.40 -15.97
CA ARG A 156 17.92 -3.52 -17.44
C ARG A 156 17.11 -4.68 -18.01
N SER A 157 16.96 -5.78 -17.28
CA SER A 157 16.17 -6.93 -17.70
C SER A 157 14.66 -6.70 -17.66
N LEU A 158 14.16 -5.78 -16.83
CA LEU A 158 12.74 -5.46 -16.73
C LEU A 158 12.25 -4.55 -17.87
N GLY A 159 13.17 -3.76 -18.46
CA GLY A 159 12.88 -2.87 -19.59
C GLY A 159 12.96 -3.53 -20.97
N ASP A 160 13.52 -4.73 -21.10
CA ASP A 160 13.68 -5.42 -22.38
C ASP A 160 12.56 -6.45 -22.63
N GLN A 161 11.31 -5.98 -22.66
CA GLN A 161 10.18 -6.81 -23.12
C GLN A 161 10.11 -6.92 -24.65
N THR A 162 11.09 -6.38 -25.39
CA THR A 162 11.08 -6.36 -26.86
C THR A 162 11.59 -7.65 -27.52
N VAL A 163 12.07 -8.62 -26.74
CA VAL A 163 12.66 -9.86 -27.29
C VAL A 163 11.64 -10.96 -27.56
N SER A 164 10.33 -10.74 -27.32
CA SER A 164 9.30 -11.60 -27.90
C SER A 164 9.13 -11.23 -29.38
N ARG A 165 9.98 -11.81 -30.23
CA ARG A 165 9.84 -11.79 -31.69
C ARG A 165 8.37 -12.02 -32.07
N LEU A 166 7.69 -10.95 -32.49
CA LEU A 166 6.41 -11.07 -33.20
C LEU A 166 6.68 -11.98 -34.42
N PRO A 167 5.94 -13.09 -34.59
CA PRO A 167 6.11 -13.91 -35.78
C PRO A 167 5.78 -13.06 -37.01
N GLU A 168 6.72 -12.97 -37.95
CA GLU A 168 6.56 -12.25 -39.21
C GLU A 168 5.36 -12.84 -39.98
N LYS A 169 4.23 -12.12 -39.92
CA LYS A 169 3.07 -12.46 -40.73
C LYS A 169 3.36 -11.98 -42.16
N LYS A 170 3.70 -12.91 -43.05
CA LYS A 170 3.83 -12.62 -44.48
C LYS A 170 2.53 -11.96 -44.96
N LEU A 171 2.64 -10.70 -45.41
CA LEU A 171 1.58 -10.02 -46.12
C LEU A 171 1.32 -10.79 -47.43
N ALA A 172 0.08 -11.22 -47.63
CA ALA A 172 -0.35 -11.82 -48.89
C ALA A 172 -0.24 -10.74 -49.99
N SER A 173 0.55 -11.04 -51.01
CA SER A 173 0.59 -10.26 -52.25
C SER A 173 -0.74 -10.44 -52.98
N PHE A 174 -1.43 -9.33 -53.23
CA PHE A 174 -2.53 -9.25 -54.20
C PHE A 174 -1.98 -9.07 -55.62
#